data_AF-A0A539EPQ4-F1
#
_entry.id   AF-A0A539EPQ4-F1
#
_cell.length_a   1.000
_cell.length_b   1.000
_cell.length_c   1.000
_cell.angle_alpha   90.00
_cell.angle_beta   90.00
_cell.angle_gamma   90.00
#
_symmetry.space_group_name_H-M   'P 1'
#
loop_
_entity.id
_entity.type
_entity.pdbx_description
1 polymer ?
#
loop_
_entity_poly.entity_id
_entity_poly.type
_entity_poly.pdbx_seq_one_letter_code
_entity_poly.pdbx_strand_id
1 'polypeptide(L)' 'MGAALSLGLELAVAMVLGVVGGRWADEKLGTSPALLLAGVALGFGSGLYLLIRGVKQAQTRRR' A
#
# COMPACT_ATOMS: atom_id res chain seq x y z
N MET A 1 -22.38 9.35 -3.13
CA MET A 1 -21.83 8.19 -3.87
C MET A 1 -20.44 8.40 -4.50
N GLY A 2 -19.98 9.63 -4.82
CA GLY A 2 -18.72 9.82 -5.57
C GLY A 2 -17.40 9.59 -4.80
N ALA A 3 -17.35 9.87 -3.50
CA ALA A 3 -16.11 9.82 -2.73
C ALA A 3 -15.53 8.39 -2.57
N ALA A 4 -16.38 7.38 -2.41
CA ALA A 4 -15.94 5.99 -2.27
C ALA A 4 -15.33 5.44 -3.57
N LEU A 5 -15.84 5.86 -4.73
CA LEU A 5 -15.30 5.50 -6.04
C LEU A 5 -13.95 6.18 -6.30
N SER A 6 -13.80 7.46 -5.94
CA SER A 6 -12.50 8.15 -6.03
C SER A 6 -11.43 7.51 -5.14
N LEU A 7 -11.78 7.19 -3.89
CA LEU A 7 -10.86 6.50 -2.99
C LEU A 7 -10.51 5.12 -3.54
N GLY A 8 -11.49 4.32 -3.98
CA GLY A 8 -11.24 3.01 -4.57
C GLY A 8 -10.32 3.06 -5.79
N LEU A 9 -10.47 4.08 -6.65
CA LEU A 9 -9.64 4.27 -7.82
C LEU A 9 -8.21 4.70 -7.46
N GLU A 10 -8.03 5.64 -6.52
CA GLU A 10 -6.70 6.04 -6.04
C GLU A 10 -5.94 4.85 -5.44
N LEU A 11 -6.64 4.01 -4.67
CA LEU A 11 -6.07 2.81 -4.07
C LEU A 11 -5.67 1.78 -5.15
N ALA A 12 -6.51 1.56 -6.16
CA ALA A 12 -6.20 0.68 -7.28
C ALA A 12 -5.00 1.18 -8.09
N VAL A 13 -4.93 2.48 -8.37
CA VAL A 13 -3.82 3.11 -9.09
C VAL A 13 -2.51 2.98 -8.31
N ALA A 14 -2.52 3.28 -7.00
CA ALA A 14 -1.34 3.15 -6.15
C ALA A 14 -0.81 1.70 -6.13
N MET A 15 -1.72 0.72 -6.09
CA MET A 15 -1.36 -0.70 -6.07
C MET A 15 -0.77 -1.17 -7.40
N VAL A 16 -1.35 -0.75 -8.53
CA VAL A 16 -0.82 -1.06 -9.88
C VAL A 16 0.55 -0.42 -10.07
N LEU A 17 0.74 0.84 -9.65
CA LEU A 17 2.03 1.52 -9.75
C LEU A 17 3.11 0.85 -8.89
N GLY A 18 2.77 0.42 -7.67
CA GLY A 18 3.69 -0.32 -6.81
C GLY A 18 4.12 -1.66 -7.41
N VAL A 19 3.19 -2.41 -7.98
CA VAL A 19 3.47 -3.72 -8.60
C VAL A 19 4.28 -3.58 -9.89
N VAL A 20 3.85 -2.70 -10.80
CA VAL A 20 4.53 -2.49 -12.08
C VAL A 20 5.91 -1.85 -11.87
N GLY A 21 5.99 -0.85 -10.98
CA GLY A 21 7.25 -0.20 -10.63
C GLY A 21 8.24 -1.16 -9.96
N GLY A 22 7.76 -1.99 -9.03
CA GLY A 22 8.58 -3.02 -8.37
C GLY A 22 9.08 -4.07 -9.36
N ARG A 23 8.21 -4.57 -10.25
CA ARG A 23 8.57 -5.56 -11.27
C ARG A 23 9.57 -5.01 -12.28
N TRP A 24 9.39 -3.77 -12.75
CA TRP A 24 10.32 -3.11 -13.67
C TRP A 24 11.70 -2.88 -13.03
N ALA A 25 11.72 -2.49 -11.75
CA ALA A 25 12.96 -2.31 -11.02
C ALA A 25 13.68 -3.65 -10.76
N ASP A 26 12.95 -4.73 -10.42
CA ASP A 26 13.49 -6.08 -10.30
C ASP A 26 14.11 -6.58 -11.63
N GLU A 27 13.43 -6.34 -12.75
CA GLU A 27 13.86 -6.75 -14.10
C GLU A 27 15.11 -5.99 -14.56
N LYS A 28 15.25 -4.72 -14.17
CA LYS A 28 16.39 -3.87 -14.53
C LYS A 28 17.64 -4.10 -13.65
N LEU A 29 17.45 -4.59 -12.42
CA LEU A 29 18.53 -4.86 -11.46
C LEU A 29 19.03 -6.31 -11.49
N GLY A 30 18.32 -7.22 -12.18
CA GLY A 30 18.74 -8.63 -12.33
C GLY A 30 18.71 -9.43 -11.02
N THR A 31 18.12 -8.88 -9.96
CA THR A 31 17.94 -9.54 -8.67
C THR A 31 16.64 -10.33 -8.66
N SER A 32 16.72 -11.65 -8.45
CA SER A 32 15.59 -12.53 -8.04
C SER A 32 14.71 -11.82 -7.00
N PRO A 33 13.38 -12.11 -6.93
CA PRO A 33 12.26 -11.15 -6.76
C PRO A 33 12.25 -10.35 -5.45
N ALA A 34 13.31 -9.60 -5.19
CA ALA A 34 13.60 -8.97 -3.91
C ALA A 34 12.86 -7.65 -3.76
N LEU A 35 12.70 -6.84 -4.83
CA LEU A 35 11.84 -5.65 -4.75
C LEU A 35 10.37 -6.01 -4.68
N LEU A 36 9.93 -7.11 -5.31
CA LEU A 36 8.57 -7.61 -5.15
C LEU A 36 8.30 -7.98 -3.68
N LEU A 37 9.21 -8.71 -3.04
CA LEU A 37 9.15 -9.04 -1.61
C LEU A 37 9.24 -7.78 -0.71
N ALA A 38 10.11 -6.82 -1.05
CA ALA A 38 10.23 -5.56 -0.31
C ALA A 38 8.98 -4.69 -0.44
N GLY A 39 8.39 -4.59 -1.65
CA GLY A 39 7.15 -3.88 -1.91
C GLY A 39 5.97 -4.51 -1.19
N VAL A 40 5.88 -5.84 -1.17
CA VAL A 40 4.87 -6.57 -0.37
C VAL A 40 5.07 -6.33 1.12
N ALA A 41 6.29 -6.45 1.64
CA ALA A 41 6.59 -6.23 3.06
C ALA A 41 6.28 -4.79 3.51
N LEU A 42 6.65 -3.79 2.70
CA LEU A 42 6.39 -2.38 2.97
C LEU A 42 4.89 -2.04 2.83
N GLY A 43 4.21 -2.57 1.81
CA GLY A 43 2.77 -2.39 1.62
C GLY A 43 1.96 -3.02 2.76
N PHE A 44 2.31 -4.24 3.16
CA PHE A 44 1.66 -4.94 4.27
C PHE A 44 1.93 -4.24 5.61
N GLY A 45 3.19 -3.86 5.88
CA GLY A 45 3.57 -3.16 7.11
C GLY A 45 2.91 -1.78 7.24
N SER A 46 2.89 -1.00 6.16
CA SER A 46 2.22 0.31 6.16
C SER A 46 0.70 0.20 6.31
N GLY A 47 0.06 -0.76 5.65
CA GLY A 47 -1.37 -1.04 5.81
C GLY A 47 -1.73 -1.41 7.25
N LEU A 48 -0.95 -2.29 7.88
CA LEU A 48 -1.15 -2.70 9.26
C LEU A 48 -0.96 -1.52 10.24
N TYR A 49 0.07 -0.70 10.02
CA TYR A 49 0.33 0.50 10.81
C TYR A 49 -0.82 1.50 10.75
N LEU A 50 -1.34 1.78 9.55
CA LEU A 50 -2.47 2.70 9.35
C LEU A 50 -3.75 2.18 10.02
N LEU A 51 -4.00 0.88 9.96
CA LEU A 51 -5.11 0.22 10.65
C LEU A 51 -5.03 0.43 12.16
N ILE A 52 -3.88 0.12 12.77
CA ILE A 52 -3.67 0.27 14.22
C ILE A 52 -3.79 1.74 14.63
N ARG A 53 -3.19 2.65 13.85
CA ARG A 53 -3.26 4.08 14.09
C ARG A 53 -4.70 4.59 13.99
N GLY A 54 -5.45 4.15 12.98
CA GLY A 54 -6.85 4.52 12.77
C GLY A 54 -7.75 4.07 13.92
N VAL A 55 -7.58 2.84 14.39
CA VAL A 55 -8.31 2.32 15.56
C VAL A 55 -8.00 3.14 16.82
N LYS A 56 -6.71 3.44 17.09
CA LYS A 56 -6.32 4.28 18.22
C LYS A 56 -6.93 5.69 18.14
N GLN A 57 -6.87 6.33 16.97
CA GLN A 57 -7.44 7.66 16.77
C GLN A 57 -8.98 7.66 16.90
N ALA A 58 -9.66 6.63 16.40
CA ALA A 58 -11.10 6.47 16.53
C ALA A 58 -11.54 6.24 17.99
N GLN A 59 -10.72 5.59 18.81
CA GLN A 59 -10.98 5.46 20.26
C GLN A 59 -10.78 6.76 21.02
N THR A 60 -9.75 7.55 20.71
CA THR A 60 -9.50 8.84 21.37
C THR A 60 -10.57 9.88 21.05
N ARG A 61 -11.19 9.83 19.87
CA ARG A 61 -12.26 10.76 19.48
C ARG A 61 -13.63 10.46 20.11
N ARG A 62 -13.75 9.37 20.87
CA ARG A 62 -14.99 8.88 21.50
C ARG A 62 -15.02 9.07 23.03
N ARG A 63 -13.99 9.68 23.62
CA ARG A 63 -13.97 10.18 25.01
C ARG A 63 -13.99 11.70 25.00
#